data_AF-A0A3N7DPV9-F1
#
_entry.id   AF-A0A3N7DPV9-F1
#
_cell.length_a   1.000
_cell.length_b   1.000
_cell.length_c   1.000
_cell.angle_alpha   90.00
_cell.angle_beta   90.00
_cell.angle_gamma   90.00
#
_symmetry.space_group_name_H-M   'P 1'
#
loop_
_entity.id
_entity.type
_entity.pdbx_description
1 polymer ?
#
loop_
_entity_poly.entity_id
_entity_poly.type
_entity_poly.pdbx_seq_one_letter_code
_entity_poly.pdbx_strand_id
1 'polypeptide(L)'
;MNFKKVYGLLVWSALVLAACSPKIKTPKPEPAKPVENEKAIDKKPVKKFAQGASVSLLVPFKLSELNLKTATKAEIEKYAMPIDFYQGFKLGLDSAAAQGLNFKLNVFDTEDDNAHIASLYKNDRFKQSNLIIGPVFPEGLKYISAYSKENNALVVSPLAASQPADFNNPNLISIVNNIDLHAKKISAYIAKNFNPASTIVVLINPRKTEDEQFGAPIRNYFQANTKFTVQEYASAYAFETKMIKGKQYAVVVTSSDRAFVLPTIEKLYKLKHLPAGGYSIALFGHPNWVKQNYPTDKMQDLNTIVSSSYKIDYKNSAVTSFIKKYRYKYGFEPGEYAFKGFDIAYYFGRLLATYGEDYKDYIVKDRYKGLHNNFSFIHDEKLGYINTSLMLLRFKNFTLNIVE
;
A
#
# COMPACT_ATOMS: atom_id res chain seq x y z
N MET A 1 61.75 13.70 -49.44
CA MET A 1 60.93 14.58 -50.31
C MET A 1 59.48 14.08 -50.22
N ASN A 2 58.56 14.98 -49.88
CA ASN A 2 57.09 14.91 -49.95
C ASN A 2 56.54 14.10 -51.16
N PHE A 3 55.32 13.54 -51.22
CA PHE A 3 54.04 13.87 -50.57
C PHE A 3 52.98 12.74 -50.81
N LYS A 4 52.02 12.63 -49.86
CA LYS A 4 50.55 12.43 -50.02
C LYS A 4 49.93 11.10 -50.54
N LYS A 5 49.28 10.42 -49.58
CA LYS A 5 47.82 10.22 -49.39
C LYS A 5 47.00 9.32 -50.34
N VAL A 6 46.09 8.60 -49.65
CA VAL A 6 44.81 7.98 -50.05
C VAL A 6 44.92 6.50 -50.41
N TYR A 7 44.78 5.61 -49.42
CA TYR A 7 44.12 4.29 -49.56
C TYR A 7 43.72 3.79 -48.17
N GLY A 8 42.47 3.35 -48.02
CA GLY A 8 41.95 2.80 -46.76
C GLY A 8 40.44 2.58 -46.73
N LEU A 9 39.81 2.36 -47.88
CA LEU A 9 38.46 1.86 -48.04
C LEU A 9 38.59 0.69 -49.02
N LEU A 10 38.02 -0.47 -48.67
CA LEU A 10 38.02 -1.76 -49.38
C LEU A 10 39.18 -2.73 -49.08
N VAL A 11 39.12 -3.41 -47.93
CA VAL A 11 39.47 -4.84 -47.85
C VAL A 11 38.60 -5.51 -46.78
N TRP A 12 37.36 -5.83 -47.14
CA TRP A 12 36.57 -6.84 -46.42
C TRP A 12 35.98 -7.81 -47.43
N SER A 13 36.84 -8.68 -47.94
CA SER A 13 36.48 -9.89 -48.67
C SER A 13 37.72 -10.77 -48.80
N ALA A 14 37.49 -12.08 -48.66
CA ALA A 14 38.43 -13.20 -48.77
C ALA A 14 39.29 -13.51 -47.53
N LEU A 15 38.85 -14.50 -46.76
CA LEU A 15 39.56 -15.77 -46.59
C LEU A 15 38.66 -16.77 -45.86
N VAL A 16 38.10 -17.70 -46.63
CA VAL A 16 37.39 -18.91 -46.18
C VAL A 16 38.29 -20.10 -46.53
N LEU A 17 38.21 -21.16 -45.71
CA LEU A 17 38.88 -22.49 -45.75
C LEU A 17 40.19 -22.55 -44.92
N ALA A 18 40.45 -23.50 -44.02
CA ALA A 18 39.70 -24.62 -43.46
C ALA A 18 40.50 -25.17 -42.24
N ALA A 19 39.85 -25.64 -41.17
CA ALA A 19 40.33 -26.76 -40.33
C ALA A 19 39.27 -27.17 -39.29
N CYS A 20 39.08 -28.48 -39.16
CA CYS A 20 37.95 -29.17 -38.51
C CYS A 20 37.92 -29.07 -36.97
N SER A 21 36.70 -29.12 -36.41
CA SER A 21 36.44 -29.54 -35.03
C SER A 21 35.22 -30.46 -34.97
N PRO A 22 35.19 -31.44 -34.05
CA PRO A 22 34.38 -32.65 -34.17
C PRO A 22 32.88 -32.41 -33.97
N LYS A 23 32.06 -33.19 -34.68
CA LYS A 23 30.60 -33.25 -34.51
C LYS A 23 30.25 -33.67 -33.08
N ILE A 24 29.80 -32.72 -32.27
CA ILE A 24 29.09 -33.01 -31.02
C ILE A 24 27.78 -33.68 -31.40
N LYS A 25 27.62 -34.94 -31.00
CA LYS A 25 26.33 -35.63 -31.01
C LYS A 25 25.43 -34.89 -30.01
N THR A 26 24.38 -34.23 -30.50
CA THR A 26 23.30 -33.76 -29.65
C THR A 26 22.67 -34.97 -28.94
N PRO A 27 22.49 -34.94 -27.61
CA PRO A 27 21.72 -35.96 -26.93
C PRO A 27 20.31 -35.96 -27.52
N LYS A 28 19.84 -37.15 -27.89
CA LYS A 28 18.44 -37.43 -28.22
C LYS A 28 17.57 -36.87 -27.08
N PRO A 29 16.47 -36.14 -27.34
CA PRO A 29 15.57 -35.74 -26.27
C PRO A 29 15.11 -37.02 -25.55
N GLU A 30 15.39 -37.11 -24.25
CA GLU A 30 14.70 -38.06 -23.41
C GLU A 30 13.18 -37.84 -23.59
N PRO A 31 12.38 -38.91 -23.67
CA PRO A 31 10.94 -38.76 -23.63
C PRO A 31 10.61 -37.96 -22.37
N ALA A 32 9.97 -36.80 -22.55
CA ALA A 32 9.49 -36.03 -21.43
C ALA A 32 8.71 -36.97 -20.51
N LYS A 33 9.16 -37.10 -19.26
CA LYS A 33 8.34 -37.70 -18.21
C LYS A 33 6.98 -37.00 -18.29
N PRO A 34 5.85 -37.75 -18.27
CA PRO A 34 4.54 -37.15 -18.31
C PRO A 34 4.51 -36.06 -17.25
N VAL A 35 4.28 -34.82 -17.69
CA VAL A 35 3.90 -33.75 -16.79
C VAL A 35 2.72 -34.31 -16.02
N GLU A 36 2.94 -34.54 -14.73
CA GLU A 36 1.89 -34.92 -13.81
C GLU A 36 0.78 -33.91 -14.04
N ASN A 37 -0.33 -34.38 -14.62
CA ASN A 37 -1.52 -33.57 -14.85
C ASN A 37 -1.80 -32.87 -13.52
N GLU A 38 -1.54 -31.56 -13.46
CA GLU A 38 -2.24 -30.70 -12.52
C GLU A 38 -3.69 -31.06 -12.73
N LYS A 39 -4.28 -31.76 -11.75
CA LYS A 39 -5.69 -32.10 -11.74
C LYS A 39 -6.41 -30.82 -12.13
N ALA A 40 -7.03 -30.84 -13.31
CA ALA A 40 -7.96 -29.80 -13.70
C ALA A 40 -8.91 -29.68 -12.51
N ILE A 41 -8.78 -28.58 -11.76
CA ILE A 41 -9.74 -28.24 -10.73
C ILE A 41 -11.04 -28.18 -11.49
N ASP A 42 -11.96 -29.11 -11.22
CA ASP A 42 -13.33 -29.07 -11.71
C ASP A 42 -13.86 -27.67 -11.40
N LYS A 43 -13.81 -26.77 -12.39
CA LYS A 43 -14.36 -25.43 -12.26
C LYS A 43 -15.86 -25.64 -12.24
N LYS A 44 -16.42 -25.74 -11.02
CA LYS A 44 -17.85 -25.60 -10.81
C LYS A 44 -18.33 -24.40 -11.63
N PRO A 45 -19.44 -24.54 -12.39
CA PRO A 45 -19.94 -23.44 -13.20
C PRO A 45 -20.19 -22.24 -12.29
N VAL A 46 -19.46 -21.15 -12.53
CA VAL A 46 -19.57 -19.90 -11.79
C VAL A 46 -20.94 -19.28 -12.10
N LYS A 47 -21.74 -19.00 -11.08
CA LYS A 47 -23.02 -18.33 -11.24
C LYS A 47 -22.79 -16.84 -11.57
N LYS A 48 -23.00 -16.49 -12.83
CA LYS A 48 -22.81 -15.12 -13.33
C LYS A 48 -23.99 -14.22 -12.96
N PHE A 49 -23.72 -12.93 -12.77
CA PHE A 49 -24.77 -11.93 -12.59
C PHE A 49 -25.60 -11.77 -13.86
N ALA A 50 -26.91 -12.02 -13.77
CA ALA A 50 -27.82 -12.01 -14.93
C ALA A 50 -27.89 -10.66 -15.67
N GLN A 51 -27.66 -9.54 -14.97
CA GLN A 51 -27.74 -8.18 -15.52
C GLN A 51 -26.42 -7.39 -15.40
N GLY A 52 -25.30 -8.07 -15.18
CA GLY A 52 -24.03 -7.45 -14.78
C GLY A 52 -23.96 -7.17 -13.28
N ALA A 53 -22.78 -6.76 -12.80
CA ALA A 53 -22.58 -6.47 -11.38
C ALA A 53 -22.92 -5.01 -11.04
N SER A 54 -23.73 -4.81 -10.01
CA SER A 54 -24.08 -3.49 -9.46
C SER A 54 -23.11 -3.12 -8.34
N VAL A 55 -22.42 -1.98 -8.50
CA VAL A 55 -21.47 -1.46 -7.51
C VAL A 55 -21.94 -0.08 -7.07
N SER A 56 -22.10 0.12 -5.77
CA SER A 56 -22.41 1.43 -5.19
C SER A 56 -21.15 2.10 -4.70
N LEU A 57 -20.98 3.37 -5.06
CA LEU A 57 -19.86 4.20 -4.65
C LEU A 57 -20.38 5.38 -3.82
N LEU A 58 -20.01 5.41 -2.55
CA LEU A 58 -20.45 6.38 -1.53
C LEU A 58 -19.28 7.30 -1.20
N VAL A 59 -19.35 8.53 -1.71
CA VAL A 59 -18.26 9.51 -1.63
C VAL A 59 -18.86 10.88 -1.28
N PRO A 60 -18.24 11.67 -0.38
CA PRO A 60 -18.79 12.95 0.07
C PRO A 60 -18.42 14.05 -0.93
N PHE A 61 -19.16 14.13 -2.03
CA PHE A 61 -18.95 15.18 -3.03
C PHE A 61 -19.46 16.54 -2.56
N LYS A 62 -20.42 16.59 -1.63
CA LYS A 62 -20.96 17.83 -1.06
C LYS A 62 -21.32 18.85 -2.16
N LEU A 63 -21.91 18.37 -3.25
CA LEU A 63 -22.07 19.17 -4.48
C LEU A 63 -22.98 20.40 -4.28
N SER A 64 -23.84 20.36 -3.27
CA SER A 64 -24.76 21.42 -2.88
C SER A 64 -24.07 22.59 -2.15
N GLU A 65 -22.86 22.40 -1.61
CA GLU A 65 -22.15 23.40 -0.79
C GLU A 65 -21.29 24.38 -1.62
N LEU A 66 -21.05 24.10 -2.91
CA LEU A 66 -20.10 24.86 -3.73
C LEU A 66 -20.77 25.65 -4.87
N ASN A 67 -20.68 26.98 -4.81
CA ASN A 67 -21.01 27.84 -5.94
C ASN A 67 -19.78 28.10 -6.82
N LEU A 68 -19.66 27.38 -7.93
CA LEU A 68 -18.51 27.49 -8.85
C LEU A 68 -18.27 28.90 -9.42
N LYS A 69 -19.27 29.79 -9.41
CA LYS A 69 -19.09 31.17 -9.91
C LYS A 69 -18.33 32.05 -8.92
N THR A 70 -18.41 31.74 -7.63
CA THR A 70 -17.83 32.55 -6.55
C THR A 70 -16.74 31.80 -5.79
N ALA A 71 -16.62 30.49 -6.01
CA ALA A 71 -15.69 29.65 -5.29
C ALA A 71 -14.24 30.07 -5.52
N THR A 72 -13.52 30.22 -4.41
CA THR A 72 -12.07 30.35 -4.40
C THR A 72 -11.42 29.00 -4.70
N LYS A 73 -10.16 29.03 -5.11
CA LYS A 73 -9.36 27.83 -5.32
C LYS A 73 -9.31 26.94 -4.06
N ALA A 74 -9.14 27.54 -2.88
CA ALA A 74 -9.08 26.82 -1.62
C ALA A 74 -10.41 26.13 -1.27
N GLU A 75 -11.54 26.72 -1.63
CA GLU A 75 -12.85 26.07 -1.49
C GLU A 75 -13.00 24.89 -2.43
N ILE A 76 -12.61 25.04 -3.70
CA ILE A 76 -12.62 23.94 -4.68
C ILE A 76 -11.72 22.78 -4.26
N GLU A 77 -10.53 23.09 -3.70
CA GLU A 77 -9.56 22.07 -3.26
C GLU A 77 -10.12 21.15 -2.15
N LYS A 78 -11.10 21.60 -1.35
CA LYS A 78 -11.78 20.73 -0.35
C LYS A 78 -12.50 19.54 -0.99
N TYR A 79 -12.89 19.66 -2.25
CA TYR A 79 -13.60 18.65 -3.03
C TYR A 79 -12.67 17.85 -3.95
N ALA A 80 -11.35 18.09 -3.89
CA ALA A 80 -10.40 17.37 -4.74
C ALA A 80 -10.36 15.87 -4.42
N MET A 81 -10.36 15.49 -3.14
CA MET A 81 -10.34 14.07 -2.72
C MET A 81 -11.50 13.24 -3.31
N PRO A 82 -12.78 13.61 -3.14
CA PRO A 82 -13.89 12.81 -3.64
C PRO A 82 -13.90 12.71 -5.17
N ILE A 83 -13.56 13.81 -5.87
CA ILE A 83 -13.49 13.84 -7.33
C ILE A 83 -12.34 12.96 -7.84
N ASP A 84 -11.13 13.12 -7.29
CA ASP A 84 -9.94 12.35 -7.65
C ASP A 84 -10.16 10.85 -7.41
N PHE A 85 -10.74 10.48 -6.26
CA PHE A 85 -11.13 9.10 -5.95
C PHE A 85 -12.10 8.52 -6.98
N TYR A 86 -13.18 9.25 -7.29
CA TYR A 86 -14.18 8.82 -8.28
C TYR A 86 -13.59 8.64 -9.68
N GLN A 87 -12.74 9.57 -10.12
CA GLN A 87 -12.11 9.53 -11.44
C GLN A 87 -11.19 8.32 -11.59
N GLY A 88 -10.37 8.07 -10.57
CA GLY A 88 -9.57 6.85 -10.47
C GLY A 88 -10.42 5.58 -10.46
N PHE A 89 -11.45 5.56 -9.61
CA PHE A 89 -12.37 4.43 -9.46
C PHE A 89 -13.04 4.07 -10.80
N LYS A 90 -13.55 5.08 -11.52
CA LYS A 90 -14.17 4.88 -12.82
C LYS A 90 -13.21 4.24 -13.82
N LEU A 91 -11.96 4.69 -13.88
CA LEU A 91 -10.94 4.09 -14.76
C LEU A 91 -10.57 2.66 -14.37
N GLY A 92 -10.54 2.35 -13.07
CA GLY A 92 -10.29 0.99 -12.60
C GLY A 92 -11.43 0.04 -12.96
N LEU A 93 -12.68 0.48 -12.79
CA LEU A 93 -13.86 -0.30 -13.16
C LEU A 93 -13.98 -0.47 -14.69
N ASP A 94 -13.75 0.60 -15.44
CA ASP A 94 -13.68 0.57 -16.92
C ASP A 94 -12.60 -0.45 -17.37
N SER A 95 -11.47 -0.56 -16.65
CA SER A 95 -10.41 -1.53 -16.95
C SER A 95 -10.79 -2.97 -16.59
N ALA A 96 -11.56 -3.19 -15.53
CA ALA A 96 -12.10 -4.51 -15.20
C ALA A 96 -13.18 -4.95 -16.19
N ALA A 97 -13.98 -4.02 -16.71
CA ALA A 97 -15.05 -4.30 -17.68
C ALA A 97 -14.52 -4.90 -19.00
N ALA A 98 -13.27 -4.59 -19.36
CA ALA A 98 -12.60 -5.19 -20.52
C ALA A 98 -12.45 -6.72 -20.43
N GLN A 99 -12.70 -7.33 -19.27
CA GLN A 99 -12.75 -8.79 -19.08
C GLN A 99 -14.11 -9.42 -19.41
N GLY A 100 -15.05 -8.64 -19.95
CA GLY A 100 -16.32 -9.14 -20.50
C GLY A 100 -17.52 -9.07 -19.54
N LEU A 101 -17.40 -8.39 -18.40
CA LEU A 101 -18.54 -8.09 -17.52
C LEU A 101 -18.93 -6.62 -17.62
N ASN A 102 -20.23 -6.36 -17.74
CA ASN A 102 -20.78 -5.00 -17.61
C ASN A 102 -21.00 -4.66 -16.14
N PHE A 103 -20.62 -3.45 -15.74
CA PHE A 103 -20.85 -2.93 -14.40
C PHE A 103 -21.90 -1.83 -14.42
N LYS A 104 -22.82 -1.87 -13.47
CA LYS A 104 -23.71 -0.75 -13.14
C LYS A 104 -23.12 -0.02 -11.94
N LEU A 105 -22.51 1.14 -12.18
CA LEU A 105 -21.96 1.98 -11.12
C LEU A 105 -23.01 2.99 -10.64
N ASN A 106 -23.48 2.83 -9.40
CA ASN A 106 -24.36 3.79 -8.74
C ASN A 106 -23.52 4.72 -7.87
N VAL A 107 -23.45 6.00 -8.21
CA VAL A 107 -22.68 6.99 -7.45
C VAL A 107 -23.63 7.77 -6.54
N PHE A 108 -23.31 7.82 -5.26
CA PHE A 108 -24.08 8.52 -4.25
C PHE A 108 -23.18 9.53 -3.53
N ASP A 109 -23.63 10.79 -3.50
CA ASP A 109 -23.06 11.81 -2.64
C ASP A 109 -23.46 11.49 -1.20
N THR A 110 -22.49 11.27 -0.31
CA THR A 110 -22.82 11.05 1.11
C THR A 110 -22.93 12.35 1.89
N GLU A 111 -22.49 13.48 1.32
CA GLU A 111 -22.42 14.80 1.98
C GLU A 111 -21.67 14.81 3.33
N ASP A 112 -20.95 13.73 3.64
CA ASP A 112 -20.41 13.44 4.98
C ASP A 112 -21.47 13.54 6.10
N ASP A 113 -22.71 13.12 5.79
CA ASP A 113 -23.85 13.22 6.69
C ASP A 113 -24.61 11.88 6.83
N ASN A 114 -24.87 11.49 8.07
CA ASN A 114 -25.52 10.21 8.38
C ASN A 114 -27.01 10.19 7.99
N ALA A 115 -27.72 11.33 8.07
CA ALA A 115 -29.12 11.39 7.64
C ALA A 115 -29.23 11.23 6.12
N HIS A 116 -28.28 11.82 5.38
CA HIS A 116 -28.16 11.61 3.94
C HIS A 116 -27.90 10.13 3.62
N ILE A 117 -26.93 9.49 4.29
CA ILE A 117 -26.65 8.05 4.13
C ILE A 117 -27.91 7.20 4.40
N ALA A 118 -28.68 7.53 5.45
CA ALA A 118 -29.93 6.82 5.79
C ALA A 118 -30.98 6.90 4.66
N SER A 119 -31.03 8.02 3.95
CA SER A 119 -31.95 8.20 2.82
C SER A 119 -31.61 7.26 1.66
N LEU A 120 -30.34 6.90 1.48
CA LEU A 120 -29.87 6.03 0.41
C LEU A 120 -30.43 4.61 0.54
N TYR A 121 -30.70 4.13 1.76
CA TYR A 121 -31.24 2.79 2.01
C TYR A 121 -32.62 2.57 1.39
N LYS A 122 -33.36 3.65 1.16
CA LYS A 122 -34.67 3.62 0.50
C LYS A 122 -34.54 3.48 -1.03
N ASN A 123 -33.38 3.79 -1.60
CA ASN A 123 -33.14 3.75 -3.04
C ASN A 123 -32.99 2.31 -3.55
N ASP A 124 -33.82 1.90 -4.51
CA ASP A 124 -33.80 0.52 -5.01
C ASP A 124 -32.48 0.17 -5.73
N ARG A 125 -31.81 1.15 -6.36
CA ARG A 125 -30.49 0.92 -6.96
C ARG A 125 -29.43 0.60 -5.91
N PHE A 126 -29.53 1.21 -4.72
CA PHE A 126 -28.63 0.97 -3.61
C PHE A 126 -28.88 -0.42 -2.99
N LYS A 127 -30.15 -0.80 -2.78
CA LYS A 127 -30.51 -2.14 -2.25
C LYS A 127 -30.04 -3.29 -3.14
N GLN A 128 -29.93 -3.06 -4.45
CA GLN A 128 -29.46 -4.04 -5.43
C GLN A 128 -27.93 -4.10 -5.57
N SER A 129 -27.17 -3.43 -4.69
CA SER A 129 -25.71 -3.42 -4.78
C SER A 129 -25.12 -4.79 -4.46
N ASN A 130 -24.30 -5.30 -5.36
CA ASN A 130 -23.48 -6.49 -5.07
C ASN A 130 -22.30 -6.12 -4.18
N LEU A 131 -21.75 -4.91 -4.33
CA LEU A 131 -20.67 -4.39 -3.52
C LEU A 131 -20.88 -2.91 -3.23
N ILE A 132 -20.64 -2.49 -1.99
CA ILE A 132 -20.68 -1.09 -1.57
C ILE A 132 -19.25 -0.63 -1.31
N ILE A 133 -18.83 0.45 -1.95
CA ILE A 133 -17.54 1.11 -1.76
C ILE A 133 -17.80 2.41 -1.01
N GLY A 134 -17.26 2.50 0.20
CA GLY A 134 -17.50 3.62 1.11
C GLY A 134 -18.72 3.41 2.03
N PRO A 135 -19.06 4.40 2.88
CA PRO A 135 -18.51 5.76 2.91
C PRO A 135 -17.00 5.84 3.16
N VAL A 136 -16.36 6.91 2.73
CA VAL A 136 -14.88 7.00 2.79
C VAL A 136 -14.35 7.40 4.17
N PHE A 137 -15.20 7.93 5.05
CA PHE A 137 -14.84 8.41 6.39
C PHE A 137 -15.33 7.49 7.52
N PRO A 138 -14.64 7.45 8.67
CA PRO A 138 -14.97 6.54 9.77
C PRO A 138 -16.39 6.67 10.32
N GLU A 139 -16.90 7.88 10.52
CA GLU A 139 -18.25 8.06 11.09
C GLU A 139 -19.34 7.49 10.17
N GLY A 140 -19.25 7.75 8.87
CA GLY A 140 -20.16 7.15 7.89
C GLY A 140 -20.02 5.62 7.80
N LEU A 141 -18.81 5.08 7.94
CA LEU A 141 -18.56 3.63 8.01
C LEU A 141 -19.18 2.99 9.25
N LYS A 142 -19.10 3.66 10.40
CA LYS A 142 -19.76 3.21 11.62
C LYS A 142 -21.27 3.24 11.47
N TYR A 143 -21.81 4.29 10.83
CA TYR A 143 -23.24 4.42 10.59
C TYR A 143 -23.80 3.35 9.64
N ILE A 144 -23.13 3.08 8.51
CA ILE A 144 -23.58 2.06 7.55
C ILE A 144 -23.42 0.62 8.06
N SER A 145 -22.64 0.40 9.11
CA SER A 145 -22.36 -0.95 9.64
C SER A 145 -23.63 -1.68 10.10
N ALA A 146 -24.66 -0.97 10.56
CA ALA A 146 -25.95 -1.57 10.88
C ALA A 146 -26.63 -2.16 9.63
N TYR A 147 -26.75 -1.36 8.58
CA TYR A 147 -27.31 -1.78 7.29
C TYR A 147 -26.52 -2.96 6.69
N SER A 148 -25.18 -2.87 6.73
CA SER A 148 -24.26 -3.89 6.23
C SER A 148 -24.47 -5.25 6.90
N LYS A 149 -24.69 -5.28 8.23
CA LYS A 149 -24.98 -6.50 8.98
C LYS A 149 -26.37 -7.05 8.68
N GLU A 150 -27.39 -6.20 8.72
CA GLU A 150 -28.79 -6.59 8.51
C GLU A 150 -29.02 -7.18 7.10
N ASN A 151 -28.33 -6.64 6.09
CA ASN A 151 -28.54 -7.01 4.69
C ASN A 151 -27.44 -7.93 4.13
N ASN A 152 -26.50 -8.38 4.98
CA ASN A 152 -25.31 -9.14 4.57
C ASN A 152 -24.53 -8.48 3.40
N ALA A 153 -24.47 -7.15 3.42
CA ALA A 153 -23.90 -6.35 2.35
C ALA A 153 -22.43 -6.05 2.64
N LEU A 154 -21.53 -6.45 1.73
CA LEU A 154 -20.11 -6.15 1.86
C LEU A 154 -19.85 -4.67 1.62
N VAL A 155 -19.18 -4.04 2.58
CA VAL A 155 -18.81 -2.62 2.55
C VAL A 155 -17.29 -2.50 2.55
N VAL A 156 -16.73 -1.89 1.52
CA VAL A 156 -15.29 -1.59 1.44
C VAL A 156 -15.04 -0.25 2.12
N SER A 157 -14.20 -0.23 3.16
CA SER A 157 -13.59 0.98 3.72
C SER A 157 -12.36 1.34 2.91
N PRO A 158 -12.44 2.38 2.04
CA PRO A 158 -11.42 2.60 1.03
C PRO A 158 -10.25 3.43 1.53
N LEU A 159 -10.48 4.37 2.46
CA LEU A 159 -9.52 5.42 2.82
C LEU A 159 -9.20 5.49 4.33
N ALA A 160 -10.07 4.97 5.20
CA ALA A 160 -9.90 5.08 6.66
C ALA A 160 -8.87 4.07 7.18
N ALA A 161 -7.86 4.56 7.91
CA ALA A 161 -6.87 3.75 8.63
C ALA A 161 -7.31 3.37 10.06
N SER A 162 -8.63 3.32 10.30
CA SER A 162 -9.25 3.03 11.60
C SER A 162 -9.02 1.59 12.05
N GLN A 163 -9.24 1.33 13.34
CA GLN A 163 -9.24 -0.04 13.82
C GLN A 163 -10.51 -0.74 13.33
N PRO A 164 -10.42 -1.91 12.68
CA PRO A 164 -11.62 -2.65 12.28
C PRO A 164 -12.59 -2.93 13.45
N ALA A 165 -12.06 -3.02 14.67
CA ALA A 165 -12.83 -3.20 15.90
C ALA A 165 -13.78 -2.01 16.21
N ASP A 166 -13.48 -0.81 15.72
CA ASP A 166 -14.31 0.39 15.93
C ASP A 166 -15.70 0.25 15.25
N PHE A 167 -15.80 -0.63 14.24
CA PHE A 167 -17.01 -0.84 13.46
C PHE A 167 -17.79 -2.10 13.87
N ASN A 168 -17.09 -3.13 14.39
CA ASN A 168 -17.65 -4.43 14.75
C ASN A 168 -18.62 -4.96 13.67
N ASN A 169 -18.09 -5.08 12.45
CA ASN A 169 -18.83 -5.44 11.25
C ASN A 169 -18.11 -6.56 10.47
N PRO A 170 -18.64 -7.80 10.48
CA PRO A 170 -18.05 -8.92 9.74
C PRO A 170 -18.05 -8.74 8.22
N ASN A 171 -18.87 -7.82 7.72
CA ASN A 171 -19.01 -7.55 6.29
C ASN A 171 -18.15 -6.35 5.82
N LEU A 172 -17.32 -5.79 6.72
CA LEU A 172 -16.40 -4.71 6.38
C LEU A 172 -15.16 -5.26 5.66
N ILE A 173 -14.69 -4.56 4.63
CA ILE A 173 -13.41 -4.82 3.98
C ILE A 173 -12.52 -3.60 4.14
N SER A 174 -11.52 -3.69 5.02
CA SER A 174 -10.59 -2.61 5.33
C SER A 174 -9.38 -2.63 4.38
N ILE A 175 -9.27 -1.61 3.51
CA ILE A 175 -8.19 -1.49 2.53
C ILE A 175 -6.92 -0.92 3.16
N VAL A 176 -7.07 0.16 3.93
CA VAL A 176 -5.94 0.87 4.54
C VAL A 176 -5.58 0.19 5.85
N ASN A 177 -4.29 -0.12 6.01
CA ASN A 177 -3.79 -0.79 7.20
C ASN A 177 -3.87 0.16 8.42
N ASN A 178 -4.32 -0.37 9.55
CA ASN A 178 -4.28 0.33 10.83
C ASN A 178 -2.85 0.42 11.39
N ILE A 179 -2.68 1.23 12.44
CA ILE A 179 -1.38 1.47 13.07
C ILE A 179 -0.77 0.19 13.68
N ASP A 180 -1.59 -0.75 14.14
CA ASP A 180 -1.15 -2.04 14.70
C ASP A 180 -0.44 -2.91 13.64
N LEU A 181 -0.97 -2.95 12.42
CA LEU A 181 -0.34 -3.65 11.30
C LEU A 181 1.00 -3.02 10.93
N HIS A 182 1.10 -1.68 10.97
CA HIS A 182 2.36 -0.97 10.78
C HIS A 182 3.39 -1.31 11.86
N ALA A 183 2.96 -1.36 13.12
CA ALA A 183 3.80 -1.74 14.27
C ALA A 183 4.28 -3.19 14.15
N LYS A 184 3.37 -4.11 13.83
CA LYS A 184 3.69 -5.53 13.61
C LYS A 184 4.69 -5.70 12.46
N LYS A 185 4.52 -4.98 11.34
CA LYS A 185 5.42 -5.07 10.18
C LYS A 185 6.86 -4.65 10.54
N ILE A 186 7.03 -3.52 11.23
CA ILE A 186 8.36 -3.05 11.67
C ILE A 186 8.96 -4.01 12.70
N SER A 187 8.18 -4.46 13.68
CA SER A 187 8.67 -5.35 14.73
C SER A 187 9.08 -6.72 14.17
N ALA A 188 8.31 -7.27 13.23
CA ALA A 188 8.64 -8.49 12.51
C ALA A 188 9.91 -8.34 11.68
N TYR A 189 10.09 -7.20 11.00
CA TYR A 189 11.31 -6.93 10.25
C TYR A 189 12.54 -6.85 11.15
N ILE A 190 12.47 -6.16 12.29
CA ILE A 190 13.56 -6.11 13.27
C ILE A 190 13.88 -7.51 13.77
N ALA A 191 12.86 -8.27 14.18
CA ALA A 191 13.02 -9.61 14.71
C ALA A 191 13.64 -10.59 13.70
N LYS A 192 13.34 -10.42 12.42
CA LYS A 192 13.88 -11.23 11.32
C LYS A 192 15.32 -10.86 10.93
N ASN A 193 15.69 -9.58 10.98
CA ASN A 193 16.93 -9.09 10.36
C ASN A 193 18.04 -8.71 11.34
N PHE A 194 17.77 -8.64 12.64
CA PHE A 194 18.75 -8.27 13.65
C PHE A 194 19.08 -9.46 14.56
N ASN A 195 20.33 -9.54 15.04
CA ASN A 195 20.73 -10.58 15.98
C ASN A 195 20.36 -10.17 17.42
N PRO A 196 19.47 -10.88 18.12
CA PRO A 196 19.05 -10.53 19.47
C PRO A 196 20.18 -10.56 20.52
N ALA A 197 21.28 -11.30 20.29
CA ALA A 197 22.41 -11.35 21.23
C ALA A 197 23.25 -10.06 21.25
N SER A 198 23.34 -9.37 20.11
CA SER A 198 24.13 -8.16 19.94
C SER A 198 23.30 -6.88 19.77
N THR A 199 21.99 -7.01 19.56
CA THR A 199 21.07 -5.90 19.32
C THR A 199 20.15 -5.61 20.50
N ILE A 200 20.05 -4.34 20.88
CA ILE A 200 19.04 -3.83 21.80
C ILE A 200 17.97 -3.10 20.98
N VAL A 201 16.70 -3.45 21.19
CA VAL A 201 15.56 -2.72 20.63
C VAL A 201 15.22 -1.58 21.57
N VAL A 202 15.16 -0.36 21.04
CA VAL A 202 14.93 0.85 21.84
C VAL A 202 13.70 1.56 21.33
N LEU A 203 12.69 1.73 22.16
CA LEU A 203 11.55 2.58 21.86
C LEU A 203 11.82 3.98 22.41
N ILE A 204 11.88 4.98 21.52
CA ILE A 204 11.81 6.38 21.90
C ILE A 204 10.35 6.79 21.80
N ASN A 205 9.71 6.91 22.96
CA ASN A 205 8.28 7.10 23.08
C ASN A 205 7.98 8.14 24.19
N PRO A 206 7.50 9.34 23.82
CA PRO A 206 7.19 10.39 24.80
C PRO A 206 5.89 10.13 25.57
N ARG A 207 5.22 8.98 25.36
CA ARG A 207 4.03 8.51 26.09
C ARG A 207 2.77 9.36 25.90
N LYS A 208 2.68 10.17 24.84
CA LYS A 208 1.40 10.81 24.46
C LYS A 208 0.44 9.75 23.93
N THR A 209 -0.86 10.03 23.99
CA THR A 209 -1.92 9.11 23.55
C THR A 209 -1.70 8.62 22.12
N GLU A 210 -1.38 9.51 21.19
CA GLU A 210 -1.17 9.18 19.78
C GLU A 210 0.10 8.36 19.56
N ASP A 211 1.14 8.63 20.35
CA ASP A 211 2.42 7.93 20.25
C ASP A 211 2.33 6.50 20.82
N GLU A 212 1.49 6.29 21.86
CA GLU A 212 1.21 4.96 22.42
C GLU A 212 0.40 4.07 21.48
N GLN A 213 -0.42 4.64 20.58
CA GLN A 213 -1.13 3.83 19.57
C GLN A 213 -0.16 3.03 18.69
N PHE A 214 1.04 3.55 18.44
CA PHE A 214 2.09 2.83 17.73
C PHE A 214 3.08 2.13 18.68
N GLY A 215 3.42 2.77 19.81
CA GLY A 215 4.36 2.23 20.79
C GLY A 215 3.90 0.96 21.50
N ALA A 216 2.64 0.89 21.92
CA ALA A 216 2.13 -0.26 22.67
C ALA A 216 2.12 -1.56 21.86
N PRO A 217 1.65 -1.61 20.60
CA PRO A 217 1.75 -2.83 19.81
C PRO A 217 3.20 -3.30 19.56
N ILE A 218 4.15 -2.38 19.38
CA ILE A 218 5.59 -2.72 19.25
C ILE A 218 6.10 -3.35 20.56
N ARG A 219 5.81 -2.71 21.69
CA ARG A 219 6.19 -3.20 23.02
C ARG A 219 5.66 -4.60 23.27
N ASN A 220 4.36 -4.80 23.02
CA ASN A 220 3.69 -6.08 23.20
C ASN A 220 4.29 -7.15 22.28
N TYR A 221 4.63 -6.82 21.04
CA TYR A 221 5.28 -7.75 20.11
C TYR A 221 6.59 -8.30 20.67
N PHE A 222 7.47 -7.44 21.16
CA PHE A 222 8.77 -7.89 21.66
C PHE A 222 8.68 -8.56 23.04
N GLN A 223 7.71 -8.20 23.88
CA GLN A 223 7.41 -8.87 25.15
C GLN A 223 6.84 -10.29 24.94
N ALA A 224 6.00 -10.48 23.93
CA ALA A 224 5.23 -11.71 23.77
C ALA A 224 6.06 -12.94 23.37
N ASN A 225 7.17 -12.79 22.65
CA ASN A 225 8.10 -13.90 22.38
C ASN A 225 9.34 -13.48 21.57
N THR A 226 10.21 -12.65 22.14
CA THR A 226 11.51 -12.38 21.49
C THR A 226 12.67 -12.46 22.45
N LYS A 227 13.85 -12.86 21.94
CA LYS A 227 15.10 -12.90 22.69
C LYS A 227 15.78 -11.52 22.79
N PHE A 228 15.16 -10.47 22.25
CA PHE A 228 15.73 -9.13 22.26
C PHE A 228 15.66 -8.52 23.65
N THR A 229 16.72 -7.81 24.02
CA THR A 229 16.61 -6.82 25.12
C THR A 229 15.84 -5.61 24.60
N VAL A 230 14.74 -5.27 25.25
CA VAL A 230 13.90 -4.11 24.90
C VAL A 230 14.05 -3.05 25.97
N GLN A 231 14.30 -1.81 25.55
CA GLN A 231 14.38 -0.64 26.40
C GLN A 231 13.44 0.44 25.87
N GLU A 232 12.91 1.27 26.76
CA GLU A 232 11.99 2.34 26.38
C GLU A 232 12.32 3.62 27.13
N TYR A 233 12.37 4.73 26.40
CA TYR A 233 12.76 6.04 26.92
C TYR A 233 11.85 7.14 26.37
N ALA A 234 11.63 8.18 27.17
CA ALA A 234 10.85 9.34 26.76
C ALA A 234 11.49 10.17 25.64
N SER A 235 12.82 10.08 25.47
CA SER A 235 13.57 10.86 24.47
C SER A 235 14.92 10.22 24.12
N ALA A 236 15.52 10.65 23.01
CA ALA A 236 16.90 10.27 22.65
C ALA A 236 17.95 10.71 23.68
N TYR A 237 17.67 11.78 24.45
CA TYR A 237 18.56 12.28 25.50
C TYR A 237 18.56 11.35 26.72
N ALA A 238 17.38 10.87 27.14
CA ALA A 238 17.29 9.87 28.20
C ALA A 238 17.97 8.55 27.78
N PHE A 239 17.75 8.15 26.53
CA PHE A 239 18.39 6.96 25.95
C PHE A 239 19.91 7.03 25.96
N GLU A 240 20.52 8.16 25.54
CA GLU A 240 21.98 8.35 25.51
C GLU A 240 22.66 7.93 26.82
N THR A 241 22.06 8.27 27.97
CA THR A 241 22.63 7.99 29.30
C THR A 241 22.73 6.50 29.64
N LYS A 242 22.07 5.63 28.87
CA LYS A 242 22.00 4.18 29.08
C LYS A 242 22.66 3.38 27.95
N MET A 243 23.31 4.05 27.01
CA MET A 243 23.99 3.38 25.90
C MET A 243 25.23 2.62 26.38
N ILE A 244 25.49 1.51 25.69
CA ILE A 244 26.54 0.54 25.98
C ILE A 244 27.41 0.45 24.73
N LYS A 245 28.71 0.68 24.88
CA LYS A 245 29.67 0.58 23.76
C LYS A 245 29.67 -0.83 23.18
N GLY A 246 29.82 -0.93 21.86
CA GLY A 246 29.88 -2.20 21.13
C GLY A 246 28.54 -2.89 20.88
N LYS A 247 27.41 -2.38 21.43
CA LYS A 247 26.07 -2.87 21.11
C LYS A 247 25.52 -2.23 19.84
N GLN A 248 24.66 -2.96 19.15
CA GLN A 248 23.85 -2.46 18.05
C GLN A 248 22.47 -2.04 18.56
N TYR A 249 21.93 -0.95 18.02
CA TYR A 249 20.64 -0.40 18.41
C TYR A 249 19.67 -0.37 17.24
N ALA A 250 18.53 -1.05 17.41
CA ALA A 250 17.35 -0.87 16.56
C ALA A 250 16.41 0.11 17.28
N VAL A 251 16.51 1.39 16.91
CA VAL A 251 15.77 2.47 17.56
C VAL A 251 14.46 2.70 16.83
N VAL A 252 13.33 2.52 17.51
CA VAL A 252 12.00 2.84 17.00
C VAL A 252 11.51 4.12 17.64
N VAL A 253 11.30 5.17 16.85
CA VAL A 253 10.71 6.42 17.32
C VAL A 253 9.21 6.35 17.08
N THR A 254 8.43 6.36 18.16
CA THR A 254 6.99 6.11 18.05
C THR A 254 6.21 7.33 17.59
N SER A 255 6.76 8.53 17.75
CA SER A 255 6.04 9.76 17.47
C SER A 255 6.02 10.15 16.00
N SER A 256 4.88 10.70 15.57
CA SER A 256 4.74 11.39 14.28
C SER A 256 4.88 12.92 14.39
N ASP A 257 4.98 13.45 15.60
CA ASP A 257 5.12 14.89 15.83
C ASP A 257 6.47 15.39 15.34
N ARG A 258 6.45 16.18 14.25
CA ARG A 258 7.64 16.71 13.61
C ARG A 258 8.55 17.48 14.58
N ALA A 259 7.95 18.23 15.51
CA ALA A 259 8.70 19.05 16.47
C ALA A 259 9.50 18.19 17.45
N PHE A 260 9.01 16.99 17.77
CA PHE A 260 9.72 16.01 18.58
C PHE A 260 10.72 15.17 17.75
N VAL A 261 10.33 14.80 16.54
CA VAL A 261 11.12 13.89 15.68
C VAL A 261 12.40 14.53 15.16
N LEU A 262 12.37 15.80 14.75
CA LEU A 262 13.56 16.50 14.23
C LEU A 262 14.76 16.51 15.21
N PRO A 263 14.62 16.99 16.47
CA PRO A 263 15.72 16.95 17.42
C PRO A 263 16.11 15.52 17.80
N THR A 264 15.18 14.56 17.75
CA THR A 264 15.47 13.13 17.95
C THR A 264 16.40 12.58 16.86
N ILE A 265 16.09 12.84 15.58
CA ILE A 265 16.95 12.46 14.44
C ILE A 265 18.34 13.10 14.59
N GLU A 266 18.38 14.39 14.90
CA GLU A 266 19.64 15.13 15.10
C GLU A 266 20.51 14.48 16.17
N LYS A 267 19.89 14.12 17.31
CA LYS A 267 20.59 13.52 18.42
C LYS A 267 21.13 12.13 18.05
N LEU A 268 20.31 11.28 17.44
CA LEU A 268 20.73 9.95 17.01
C LEU A 268 21.85 10.01 15.97
N TYR A 269 21.79 10.95 15.03
CA TYR A 269 22.85 11.19 14.06
C TYR A 269 24.18 11.55 14.75
N LYS A 270 24.16 12.48 15.70
CA LYS A 270 25.36 12.84 16.49
C LYS A 270 25.93 11.66 17.28
N LEU A 271 25.07 10.84 17.89
CA LEU A 271 25.49 9.65 18.62
C LEU A 271 26.15 8.60 17.72
N LYS A 272 25.70 8.48 16.47
CA LYS A 272 26.32 7.61 15.48
C LYS A 272 27.70 8.10 15.04
N HIS A 273 27.96 9.42 15.06
CA HIS A 273 29.20 10.04 14.57
C HIS A 273 30.11 10.61 15.67
N LEU A 274 30.07 10.07 16.89
CA LEU A 274 30.95 10.52 17.96
C LEU A 274 32.43 10.33 17.57
N PRO A 275 33.34 11.28 17.92
CA PRO A 275 34.76 11.19 17.57
C PRO A 275 35.44 9.91 18.06
N ALA A 276 34.96 9.32 19.16
CA ALA A 276 35.50 8.10 19.76
C ALA A 276 34.94 6.80 19.13
N GLY A 277 34.35 6.85 17.93
CA GLY A 277 33.90 5.67 17.18
C GLY A 277 32.40 5.40 17.17
N GLY A 278 31.57 6.36 17.60
CA GLY A 278 30.10 6.33 17.43
C GLY A 278 29.35 5.12 17.99
N TYR A 279 28.05 5.07 17.74
CA TYR A 279 27.19 3.91 18.02
C TYR A 279 26.57 3.35 16.74
N SER A 280 26.42 2.03 16.67
CA SER A 280 25.70 1.38 15.56
C SER A 280 24.20 1.53 15.76
N ILE A 281 23.58 2.42 14.99
CA ILE A 281 22.15 2.77 15.09
C ILE A 281 21.46 2.49 13.75
N ALA A 282 20.36 1.76 13.80
CA ALA A 282 19.35 1.66 12.75
C ALA A 282 18.04 2.27 13.24
N LEU A 283 17.48 3.21 12.48
CA LEU A 283 16.28 3.95 12.87
C LEU A 283 15.02 3.39 12.20
N PHE A 284 13.95 3.26 12.97
CA PHE A 284 12.62 2.90 12.50
C PHE A 284 11.65 4.01 12.91
N GLY A 285 10.87 4.51 11.95
CA GLY A 285 9.99 5.64 12.16
C GLY A 285 8.50 5.28 12.16
N HIS A 286 7.70 6.14 12.75
CA HIS A 286 6.25 6.12 12.62
C HIS A 286 5.83 6.20 11.13
N PRO A 287 4.80 5.47 10.67
CA PRO A 287 4.39 5.45 9.26
C PRO A 287 4.10 6.82 8.66
N ASN A 288 3.50 7.75 9.42
CA ASN A 288 3.26 9.14 8.98
C ASN A 288 4.52 9.92 8.57
N TRP A 289 5.74 9.44 8.88
CA TRP A 289 6.96 10.08 8.43
C TRP A 289 7.08 10.13 6.90
N VAL A 290 6.41 9.24 6.17
CA VAL A 290 6.38 9.27 4.69
C VAL A 290 5.71 10.53 4.13
N LYS A 291 4.88 11.22 4.92
CA LYS A 291 4.17 12.44 4.54
C LYS A 291 4.89 13.72 5.00
N GLN A 292 6.09 13.60 5.58
CA GLN A 292 6.82 14.72 6.18
C GLN A 292 8.23 14.85 5.60
N ASN A 293 8.76 16.07 5.62
CA ASN A 293 10.07 16.39 5.04
C ASN A 293 11.19 16.30 6.08
N TYR A 294 11.85 15.17 6.29
CA TYR A 294 12.98 15.08 7.23
C TYR A 294 14.35 15.26 6.53
N PRO A 295 15.42 15.62 7.27
CA PRO A 295 16.78 15.72 6.72
C PRO A 295 17.23 14.38 6.13
N THR A 296 17.14 14.26 4.81
CA THR A 296 17.21 12.95 4.14
C THR A 296 18.61 12.35 4.19
N ASP A 297 19.64 13.19 4.22
CA ASP A 297 21.03 12.81 4.47
C ASP A 297 21.18 12.06 5.81
N LYS A 298 20.61 12.61 6.90
CA LYS A 298 20.66 12.00 8.24
C LYS A 298 19.81 10.74 8.32
N MET A 299 18.65 10.74 7.66
CA MET A 299 17.76 9.58 7.60
C MET A 299 18.39 8.41 6.85
N GLN A 300 19.05 8.69 5.72
CA GLN A 300 19.84 7.71 4.99
C GLN A 300 20.98 7.18 5.86
N ASP A 301 21.73 8.09 6.50
CA ASP A 301 22.86 7.70 7.33
C ASP A 301 22.41 6.78 8.48
N LEU A 302 21.30 7.09 9.15
CA LEU A 302 20.70 6.24 10.19
C LEU A 302 20.03 4.96 9.68
N ASN A 303 20.17 4.63 8.38
CA ASN A 303 19.51 3.49 7.72
C ASN A 303 17.99 3.47 7.96
N THR A 304 17.34 4.64 7.96
CA THR A 304 15.96 4.77 8.43
C THR A 304 14.98 3.97 7.58
N ILE A 305 14.14 3.18 8.25
CA ILE A 305 13.04 2.42 7.65
C ILE A 305 11.70 2.89 8.22
N VAL A 306 10.69 3.01 7.37
CA VAL A 306 9.30 3.32 7.72
C VAL A 306 8.36 2.37 7.00
N SER A 307 7.23 2.02 7.62
CA SER A 307 6.20 1.23 6.94
C SER A 307 5.24 2.15 6.17
N SER A 308 4.73 1.68 5.03
CA SER A 308 3.79 2.44 4.19
C SER A 308 2.75 1.53 3.54
N SER A 309 1.52 2.02 3.45
CA SER A 309 0.42 1.46 2.65
C SER A 309 0.25 2.18 1.31
N TYR A 310 1.20 3.04 0.93
CA TYR A 310 1.16 3.79 -0.33
C TYR A 310 2.58 4.08 -0.85
N LYS A 311 2.86 3.67 -2.09
CA LYS A 311 4.04 4.08 -2.85
C LYS A 311 3.79 3.90 -4.34
N ILE A 312 3.99 4.96 -5.13
CA ILE A 312 3.98 4.87 -6.59
C ILE A 312 5.39 4.60 -7.10
N ASP A 313 5.53 3.63 -7.99
CA ASP A 313 6.70 3.45 -8.84
C ASP A 313 6.44 4.04 -10.23
N TYR A 314 6.87 5.28 -10.44
CA TYR A 314 6.69 6.00 -11.70
C TYR A 314 7.48 5.40 -12.87
N LYS A 315 8.37 4.42 -12.64
CA LYS A 315 9.05 3.67 -13.70
C LYS A 315 8.24 2.46 -14.17
N ASN A 316 7.20 2.07 -13.43
CA ASN A 316 6.34 0.96 -13.79
C ASN A 316 5.46 1.32 -15.01
N SER A 317 5.41 0.42 -15.99
CA SER A 317 4.63 0.60 -17.22
C SER A 317 3.12 0.67 -16.98
N ALA A 318 2.59 -0.07 -15.99
CA ALA A 318 1.18 -0.01 -15.60
C ALA A 318 0.83 1.36 -14.99
N VAL A 319 1.70 1.89 -14.11
CA VAL A 319 1.57 3.24 -13.54
C VAL A 319 1.60 4.29 -14.65
N THR A 320 2.58 4.21 -15.56
CA THR A 320 2.69 5.13 -16.70
C THR A 320 1.46 5.08 -17.59
N SER A 321 0.91 3.88 -17.84
CA SER A 321 -0.28 3.70 -18.66
C SER A 321 -1.52 4.28 -17.99
N PHE A 322 -1.68 4.09 -16.68
CA PHE A 322 -2.75 4.72 -15.91
C PHE A 322 -2.67 6.24 -15.98
N ILE A 323 -1.49 6.82 -15.72
CA ILE A 323 -1.27 8.28 -15.78
C ILE A 323 -1.64 8.82 -17.16
N LYS A 324 -1.20 8.16 -18.25
CA LYS A 324 -1.56 8.57 -19.62
C LYS A 324 -3.06 8.55 -19.86
N LYS A 325 -3.76 7.48 -19.46
CA LYS A 325 -5.22 7.37 -19.58
C LYS A 325 -5.95 8.43 -18.75
N TYR A 326 -5.45 8.70 -17.55
CA TYR A 326 -6.01 9.70 -16.66
C TYR A 326 -5.90 11.11 -17.26
N ARG A 327 -4.70 11.50 -17.71
CA ARG A 327 -4.46 12.78 -18.37
C ARG A 327 -5.28 12.94 -19.64
N TYR A 328 -5.37 11.88 -20.46
CA TYR A 328 -6.19 11.90 -21.67
C TYR A 328 -7.68 12.16 -21.37
N LYS A 329 -8.22 11.56 -20.30
CA LYS A 329 -9.64 11.65 -19.96
C LYS A 329 -10.00 12.92 -19.17
N TYR A 330 -9.12 13.38 -18.30
CA TYR A 330 -9.42 14.43 -17.33
C TYR A 330 -8.59 15.71 -17.51
N GLY A 331 -7.52 15.68 -18.30
CA GLY A 331 -6.71 16.87 -18.63
C GLY A 331 -5.68 17.29 -17.58
N PHE A 332 -5.48 16.53 -16.50
CA PHE A 332 -4.51 16.83 -15.44
C PHE A 332 -3.91 15.56 -14.81
N GLU A 333 -3.00 15.72 -13.85
CA GLU A 333 -2.33 14.61 -13.16
C GLU A 333 -3.24 13.89 -12.15
N PRO A 334 -3.18 12.54 -12.06
CA PRO A 334 -3.86 11.83 -10.98
C PRO A 334 -3.23 12.15 -9.62
N GLY A 335 -4.08 12.41 -8.61
CA GLY A 335 -3.66 12.50 -7.22
C GLY A 335 -3.56 11.14 -6.53
N GLU A 336 -3.21 11.15 -5.24
CA GLU A 336 -3.15 9.92 -4.41
C GLU A 336 -4.47 9.16 -4.42
N TYR A 337 -5.60 9.86 -4.39
CA TYR A 337 -6.92 9.24 -4.29
C TYR A 337 -7.36 8.61 -5.61
N ALA A 338 -6.92 9.13 -6.75
CA ALA A 338 -7.12 8.49 -8.05
C ALA A 338 -6.43 7.12 -8.13
N PHE A 339 -5.19 6.99 -7.65
CA PHE A 339 -4.52 5.68 -7.60
C PHE A 339 -5.25 4.70 -6.67
N LYS A 340 -5.69 5.17 -5.50
CA LYS A 340 -6.48 4.35 -4.56
C LYS A 340 -7.79 3.89 -5.16
N GLY A 341 -8.55 4.82 -5.76
CA GLY A 341 -9.81 4.53 -6.44
C GLY A 341 -9.61 3.50 -7.56
N PHE A 342 -8.59 3.68 -8.39
CA PHE A 342 -8.27 2.76 -9.49
C PHE A 342 -8.00 1.35 -8.99
N ASP A 343 -7.10 1.19 -8.03
CA ASP A 343 -6.70 -0.14 -7.53
C ASP A 343 -7.88 -0.86 -6.85
N ILE A 344 -8.67 -0.15 -6.05
CA ILE A 344 -9.88 -0.70 -5.40
C ILE A 344 -10.88 -1.16 -6.46
N ALA A 345 -11.23 -0.28 -7.41
CA ALA A 345 -12.20 -0.60 -8.45
C ALA A 345 -11.76 -1.77 -9.33
N TYR A 346 -10.49 -1.77 -9.74
CA TYR A 346 -9.95 -2.81 -10.60
C TYR A 346 -9.89 -4.16 -9.88
N TYR A 347 -9.46 -4.19 -8.62
CA TYR A 347 -9.42 -5.41 -7.83
C TYR A 347 -10.80 -6.05 -7.68
N PHE A 348 -11.76 -5.31 -7.13
CA PHE A 348 -13.10 -5.87 -6.88
C PHE A 348 -13.88 -6.08 -8.17
N GLY A 349 -13.72 -5.18 -9.16
CA GLY A 349 -14.29 -5.37 -10.49
C GLY A 349 -13.82 -6.68 -11.11
N ARG A 350 -12.52 -6.97 -11.07
CA ARG A 350 -11.97 -8.25 -11.56
C ARG A 350 -12.54 -9.45 -10.80
N LEU A 351 -12.67 -9.38 -9.47
CA LEU A 351 -13.27 -10.46 -8.69
C LEU A 351 -14.72 -10.73 -9.12
N LEU A 352 -15.53 -9.67 -9.25
CA LEU A 352 -16.91 -9.76 -9.72
C LEU A 352 -17.01 -10.31 -11.14
N ALA A 353 -16.13 -9.87 -12.06
CA ALA A 353 -16.07 -10.35 -13.44
C ALA A 353 -15.68 -11.82 -13.55
N THR A 354 -14.73 -12.26 -12.72
CA THR A 354 -14.16 -13.61 -12.79
C THR A 354 -15.03 -14.64 -12.06
N TYR A 355 -15.56 -14.27 -10.89
CA TYR A 355 -16.19 -15.20 -9.95
C TYR A 355 -17.68 -14.96 -9.73
N GLY A 356 -18.28 -13.95 -10.37
CA GLY A 356 -19.72 -13.75 -10.31
C GLY A 356 -20.23 -13.60 -8.87
N GLU A 357 -21.33 -14.30 -8.54
CA GLU A 357 -21.92 -14.28 -7.19
C GLU A 357 -20.96 -14.84 -6.11
N ASP A 358 -20.01 -15.70 -6.49
CA ASP A 358 -19.07 -16.35 -5.58
C ASP A 358 -17.84 -15.48 -5.25
N TYR A 359 -17.76 -14.24 -5.74
CA TYR A 359 -16.58 -13.38 -5.58
C TYR A 359 -16.11 -13.19 -4.13
N LYS A 360 -17.03 -13.27 -3.17
CA LYS A 360 -16.76 -13.14 -1.73
C LYS A 360 -15.74 -14.18 -1.26
N ASP A 361 -15.85 -15.42 -1.75
CA ASP A 361 -14.99 -16.54 -1.39
C ASP A 361 -13.54 -16.38 -1.88
N TYR A 362 -13.32 -15.45 -2.81
CA TYR A 362 -12.02 -15.20 -3.42
C TYR A 362 -11.33 -13.95 -2.87
N ILE A 363 -11.98 -13.17 -2.00
CA ILE A 363 -11.38 -11.97 -1.39
C ILE A 363 -10.07 -12.32 -0.64
N VAL A 364 -10.05 -13.45 0.08
CA VAL A 364 -8.86 -13.90 0.84
C VAL A 364 -7.89 -14.74 0.01
N LYS A 365 -8.35 -15.32 -1.10
CA LYS A 365 -7.58 -16.24 -1.96
C LYS A 365 -6.79 -15.49 -3.03
N ASP A 366 -7.38 -14.43 -3.56
CA ASP A 366 -6.78 -13.65 -4.62
C ASP A 366 -5.76 -12.65 -4.08
N ARG A 367 -4.68 -12.45 -4.83
CA ARG A 367 -3.60 -11.52 -4.50
C ARG A 367 -3.47 -10.52 -5.62
N TYR A 368 -3.43 -9.24 -5.26
CA TYR A 368 -3.36 -8.15 -6.22
C TYR A 368 -2.11 -7.33 -6.01
N LYS A 369 -1.39 -7.08 -7.11
CA LYS A 369 -0.29 -6.12 -7.17
C LYS A 369 -0.80 -4.84 -7.83
N GLY A 370 -1.09 -3.83 -7.02
CA GLY A 370 -1.65 -2.57 -7.50
C GLY A 370 -0.61 -1.56 -7.95
N LEU A 371 -1.10 -0.42 -8.38
CA LEU A 371 -0.30 0.75 -8.76
C LEU A 371 0.33 1.43 -7.53
N HIS A 372 -0.39 1.45 -6.40
CA HIS A 372 0.06 2.12 -5.17
C HIS A 372 0.28 1.21 -3.98
N ASN A 373 -0.48 0.12 -3.88
CA ASN A 373 -0.36 -0.88 -2.83
C ASN A 373 -0.78 -2.25 -3.37
N ASN A 374 -0.35 -3.30 -2.69
CA ASN A 374 -0.84 -4.65 -2.96
C ASN A 374 -2.08 -4.91 -2.09
N PHE A 375 -2.93 -5.85 -2.51
CA PHE A 375 -4.02 -6.35 -1.67
C PHE A 375 -3.85 -7.84 -1.38
N SER A 376 -3.90 -8.16 -0.09
CA SER A 376 -3.80 -9.50 0.47
C SER A 376 -4.63 -9.55 1.74
N PHE A 377 -5.83 -10.13 1.65
CA PHE A 377 -6.77 -10.12 2.76
C PHE A 377 -6.65 -11.35 3.64
N ILE A 378 -6.86 -11.14 4.93
CA ILE A 378 -7.32 -12.14 5.89
C ILE A 378 -8.78 -11.86 6.23
N HIS A 379 -9.49 -12.86 6.78
CA HIS A 379 -10.85 -12.71 7.28
C HIS A 379 -10.87 -13.00 8.78
N ASP A 380 -11.52 -12.12 9.52
CA ASP A 380 -11.86 -12.27 10.93
C ASP A 380 -13.39 -12.25 11.07
N GLU A 381 -13.93 -13.18 11.85
CA GLU A 381 -15.39 -13.37 11.97
C GLU A 381 -16.15 -12.18 12.58
N LYS A 382 -15.46 -11.28 13.29
CA LYS A 382 -16.06 -10.08 13.90
C LYS A 382 -15.67 -8.81 13.17
N LEU A 383 -14.43 -8.76 12.69
CA LEU A 383 -13.81 -7.56 12.11
C LEU A 383 -13.90 -7.49 10.59
N GLY A 384 -14.30 -8.59 9.95
CA GLY A 384 -14.40 -8.72 8.50
C GLY A 384 -13.06 -8.94 7.83
N TYR A 385 -12.91 -8.40 6.62
CA TYR A 385 -11.73 -8.60 5.78
C TYR A 385 -10.71 -7.48 6.01
N ILE A 386 -9.45 -7.84 6.23
CA ILE A 386 -8.39 -6.89 6.55
C ILE A 386 -7.25 -7.07 5.55
N ASN A 387 -6.94 -6.02 4.79
CA ASN A 387 -5.73 -6.02 3.98
C ASN A 387 -4.49 -6.05 4.89
N THR A 388 -3.57 -6.97 4.60
CA THR A 388 -2.33 -7.17 5.36
C THR A 388 -1.10 -6.73 4.59
N SER A 389 -1.26 -6.31 3.33
CA SER A 389 -0.14 -5.84 2.51
C SER A 389 0.35 -4.48 2.99
N LEU A 390 1.60 -4.45 3.41
CA LEU A 390 2.34 -3.26 3.81
C LEU A 390 3.76 -3.33 3.24
N MET A 391 4.23 -2.20 2.74
CA MET A 391 5.61 -2.03 2.32
C MET A 391 6.47 -1.55 3.48
N LEU A 392 7.75 -1.90 3.44
CA LEU A 392 8.79 -1.20 4.18
C LEU A 392 9.58 -0.35 3.20
N LEU A 393 9.78 0.91 3.54
CA LEU A 393 10.50 1.89 2.74
C LEU A 393 11.76 2.32 3.49
N ARG A 394 12.90 2.37 2.79
CA ARG A 394 14.17 2.85 3.31
C ARG A 394 14.58 4.16 2.63
N PHE A 395 15.08 5.11 3.41
CA PHE A 395 15.74 6.29 2.88
C PHE A 395 17.10 5.90 2.28
N LYS A 396 17.24 6.04 0.96
CA LYS A 396 18.46 5.72 0.22
C LYS A 396 18.55 6.58 -1.04
N ASN A 397 19.72 7.11 -1.36
CA ASN A 397 19.94 7.98 -2.52
C ASN A 397 18.92 9.13 -2.57
N PHE A 398 18.71 9.78 -1.43
CA PHE A 398 17.76 10.89 -1.27
C PHE A 398 16.29 10.57 -1.58
N THR A 399 15.91 9.28 -1.65
CA THR A 399 14.55 8.84 -1.96
C THR A 399 14.11 7.67 -1.07
N LEU A 400 12.79 7.44 -0.99
CA LEU A 400 12.20 6.28 -0.32
C LEU A 400 12.12 5.09 -1.30
N ASN A 401 12.83 4.01 -0.98
CA ASN A 401 12.91 2.80 -1.78
C ASN A 401 12.26 1.63 -1.05
N ILE A 402 11.50 0.80 -1.76
CA ILE A 402 10.89 -0.42 -1.19
C ILE A 402 12.01 -1.39 -0.81
N VAL A 403 11.95 -1.93 0.40
CA VAL A 403 12.84 -2.98 0.89
C VAL A 403 12.11 -4.29 1.20
N GLU A 404 10.81 -4.24 1.46
CA GLU A 404 9.92 -5.39 1.60
C GLU A 404 8.50 -5.05 1.18
#